data_AF-A0A6G0W1I2-F1
#
_entry.id   AF-A0A6G0W1I2-F1
#
_cell.length_a   1.000
_cell.length_b   1.000
_cell.length_c   1.000
_cell.angle_alpha   90.00
_cell.angle_beta   90.00
_cell.angle_gamma   90.00
#
_symmetry.space_group_name_H-M   'P 1'
#
loop_
_entity.id
_entity.type
_entity.pdbx_description
1 polymer ?
#
loop_
_entity_poly.entity_id
_entity_poly.type
_entity_poly.pdbx_seq_one_letter_code
_entity_poly.pdbx_strand_id
1 'polypeptide(L)'
;MVFNNIEFLKHYEEHPCLWDKSIPDFKNRQKRDAAEEKLLPVSGLSNIKELRAKIRSIRGTYNQEVGKIKKSMRTGSGAADVYKPKLNWFSYADSFLRKNIEQEIETESNLVSYKFILTF
;
A
#
# COMPACT_ATOMS: atom_id res chain seq x y z
N MET A 1 -0.42 -23.38 8.62
CA MET A 1 0.61 -22.34 8.78
C MET A 1 -0.02 -21.00 8.41
N VAL A 2 -0.06 -20.02 9.31
CA VAL A 2 -0.66 -18.70 9.04
C VAL A 2 0.33 -17.89 8.21
N PHE A 3 -0.11 -17.36 7.07
CA PHE A 3 0.73 -16.51 6.22
C PHE A 3 1.16 -15.24 6.96
N ASN A 4 2.46 -14.94 7.02
CA ASN A 4 2.98 -13.75 7.68
C ASN A 4 3.02 -12.55 6.72
N ASN A 5 2.07 -11.61 6.89
CA ASN A 5 1.98 -10.44 6.03
C ASN A 5 3.16 -9.47 6.20
N ILE A 6 3.76 -9.36 7.39
CA ILE A 6 4.90 -8.45 7.61
C ILE A 6 6.12 -8.95 6.83
N GLU A 7 6.41 -10.25 6.92
CA GLU A 7 7.56 -10.81 6.20
C GLU A 7 7.40 -10.73 4.69
N PHE A 8 6.19 -11.00 4.20
CA PHE A 8 5.87 -10.79 2.79
C PHE A 8 6.06 -9.34 2.36
N LEU A 9 5.62 -8.38 3.17
CA LEU A 9 5.73 -6.96 2.84
C LEU A 9 7.20 -6.49 2.76
N LYS A 10 8.12 -7.04 3.57
CA LYS A 10 9.56 -6.74 3.47
C LYS A 10 10.11 -7.08 2.08
N HIS A 11 9.89 -8.31 1.62
CA HIS A 11 10.32 -8.73 0.29
C HIS A 11 9.58 -8.00 -0.83
N TYR A 12 8.30 -7.68 -0.62
CA TYR A 12 7.54 -6.91 -1.60
C TYR A 12 8.08 -5.48 -1.76
N GLU A 13 8.49 -4.84 -0.67
CA GLU A 13 9.07 -3.49 -0.65
C GLU A 13 10.36 -3.41 -1.48
N GLU A 14 11.19 -4.45 -1.46
CA GLU A 14 12.44 -4.57 -2.24
C GLU A 14 12.24 -4.54 -3.77
N HIS A 15 10.98 -4.58 -4.23
CA HIS A 15 10.62 -4.55 -5.64
C HIS A 15 9.75 -3.32 -6.01
N PRO A 16 10.32 -2.10 -6.06
CA PRO A 16 9.57 -0.87 -6.37
C PRO A 16 8.74 -0.94 -7.65
N CYS A 17 9.18 -1.67 -8.68
CA CYS A 17 8.42 -1.85 -9.92
C CYS A 17 7.04 -2.53 -9.71
N LEU A 18 6.82 -3.19 -8.57
CA LEU A 18 5.55 -3.83 -8.24
C LEU A 18 4.59 -2.92 -7.46
N TRP A 19 5.05 -1.79 -6.93
CA TRP A 19 4.25 -0.97 -6.01
C TRP A 19 4.40 0.53 -6.19
N ASP A 20 5.56 1.07 -6.55
CA ASP A 20 5.82 2.50 -6.62
C ASP A 20 5.29 3.08 -7.93
N LYS A 21 4.16 3.80 -7.90
CA LYS A 21 3.53 4.36 -9.11
C LYS A 21 4.36 5.47 -9.75
N SER A 22 5.34 6.03 -9.05
CA SER A 22 6.11 7.20 -9.49
C SER A 22 7.26 6.84 -10.43
N ILE A 23 7.72 5.59 -10.40
CA ILE A 23 8.84 5.16 -11.24
C ILE A 23 8.35 4.62 -12.59
N PRO A 24 9.09 4.84 -13.70
CA PRO A 24 8.71 4.32 -15.02
C PRO A 24 8.55 2.79 -15.04
N ASP A 25 9.35 2.09 -14.23
CA ASP A 25 9.38 0.62 -14.16
C ASP A 25 8.06 0.01 -13.69
N PHE A 26 7.20 0.77 -13.01
CA PHE A 26 5.86 0.33 -12.60
C PHE A 26 4.95 -0.03 -13.78
N LYS A 27 5.16 0.62 -14.92
CA LYS A 27 4.43 0.34 -16.17
C LYS A 27 5.19 -0.67 -17.06
N ASN A 28 6.44 -0.98 -16.73
CA ASN A 28 7.25 -1.92 -17.48
C ASN A 28 6.89 -3.37 -17.13
N ARG A 29 6.16 -4.04 -18.03
CA ARG A 29 5.73 -5.44 -17.84
C ARG A 29 6.89 -6.40 -17.61
N GLN A 30 7.98 -6.29 -18.38
CA GLN A 30 9.11 -7.21 -18.27
C GLN A 30 9.81 -7.11 -16.91
N LYS A 31 10.04 -5.88 -16.42
CA LYS A 31 10.64 -5.67 -15.09
C LYS A 31 9.75 -6.17 -13.97
N ARG A 32 8.42 -6.09 -14.15
CA ARG A 32 7.45 -6.59 -13.18
C ARG A 32 7.39 -8.11 -13.16
N ASP A 33 7.31 -8.74 -14.33
CA ASP A 33 7.32 -10.20 -14.45
C ASP A 33 8.62 -10.76 -13.80
N ALA A 34 9.79 -10.16 -14.09
CA ALA A 34 11.06 -10.54 -13.48
C ALA A 34 11.12 -10.33 -11.94
N ALA A 35 10.47 -9.29 -11.42
CA ALA A 35 10.38 -9.07 -9.98
C ALA A 35 9.42 -10.05 -9.29
N GLU A 36 8.30 -10.39 -9.94
CA GLU A 36 7.39 -11.41 -9.43
C GLU A 36 8.03 -12.81 -9.40
N GLU A 37 8.85 -13.14 -10.39
CA GLU A 37 9.65 -14.38 -10.40
C GLU A 37 10.64 -14.45 -9.22
N LYS A 38 11.24 -13.31 -8.84
CA LYS A 38 12.12 -13.22 -7.67
C LYS A 38 11.36 -13.28 -6.34
N LEU A 39 10.18 -12.65 -6.28
CA LEU A 39 9.35 -12.57 -5.07
C LEU A 39 8.62 -13.88 -4.77
N LEU A 40 8.24 -14.65 -5.79
CA LEU A 40 7.50 -15.91 -5.64
C LEU A 40 8.16 -16.90 -4.66
N PRO A 41 9.43 -17.31 -4.81
CA PRO A 41 10.04 -18.32 -3.93
C PRO A 41 10.12 -17.87 -2.47
N VAL A 42 10.32 -16.58 -2.20
CA VAL A 42 10.38 -16.04 -0.83
C VAL A 42 9.00 -15.79 -0.21
N SER A 43 7.97 -15.66 -1.04
CA SER A 43 6.59 -15.43 -0.58
C SER A 43 5.92 -16.66 0.05
N GLY A 44 6.43 -17.87 -0.21
CA GLY A 44 5.78 -19.13 0.19
C GLY A 44 4.47 -19.43 -0.53
N LEU A 45 4.19 -18.76 -1.66
CA LEU A 45 3.02 -19.00 -2.51
C LEU A 45 3.34 -19.98 -3.65
N SER A 46 2.31 -20.66 -4.15
CA SER A 46 2.52 -21.79 -5.07
C SER A 46 2.81 -21.36 -6.50
N ASN A 47 2.32 -20.18 -6.90
CA ASN A 47 2.41 -19.70 -8.29
C ASN A 47 2.23 -18.17 -8.39
N ILE A 48 2.60 -17.61 -9.55
CA ILE A 48 2.49 -16.17 -9.85
C ILE A 48 1.05 -15.65 -9.74
N LYS A 49 0.04 -16.49 -10.03
CA LYS A 49 -1.38 -16.09 -9.93
C LYS A 49 -1.76 -15.81 -8.47
N GLU A 50 -1.37 -16.68 -7.54
CA GLU A 50 -1.55 -16.48 -6.10
C GLU A 50 -0.77 -15.26 -5.60
N LEU A 51 0.47 -15.07 -6.05
CA LEU A 51 1.28 -13.89 -5.73
C LEU A 51 0.58 -12.59 -6.12
N ARG A 52 0.13 -12.49 -7.38
CA ARG A 52 -0.61 -11.33 -7.88
C ARG A 52 -1.91 -11.10 -7.11
N ALA A 53 -2.63 -12.18 -6.77
CA ALA A 53 -3.84 -12.10 -5.96
C ALA A 53 -3.55 -11.57 -4.54
N LYS A 54 -2.45 -12.03 -3.93
CA LYS A 54 -2.00 -11.57 -2.61
C LYS A 54 -1.62 -10.09 -2.61
N ILE A 55 -0.83 -9.66 -3.59
CA ILE A 55 -0.46 -8.25 -3.78
C ILE A 55 -1.71 -7.38 -3.97
N ARG A 56 -2.68 -7.85 -4.78
CA ARG A 56 -3.95 -7.14 -4.98
C ARG A 56 -4.75 -7.06 -3.68
N SER A 57 -4.83 -8.15 -2.92
CA SER A 57 -5.54 -8.19 -1.63
C SER A 57 -4.93 -7.22 -0.62
N ILE A 58 -3.60 -7.23 -0.43
CA ILE A 58 -2.89 -6.33 0.49
C ILE A 58 -3.16 -4.86 0.14
N ARG A 59 -2.99 -4.47 -1.13
CA ARG A 59 -3.25 -3.09 -1.57
C ARG A 59 -4.72 -2.71 -1.42
N GLY A 60 -5.63 -3.62 -1.73
CA GLY A 60 -7.08 -3.41 -1.56
C GLY A 60 -7.44 -3.13 -0.10
N THR A 61 -6.95 -3.96 0.83
CA THR A 61 -7.18 -3.76 2.26
C THR A 61 -6.52 -2.48 2.77
N TYR A 62 -5.27 -2.20 2.38
CA TYR A 62 -4.59 -0.95 2.72
C TYR A 62 -5.40 0.29 2.29
N ASN A 63 -5.86 0.33 1.03
CA ASN A 63 -6.65 1.44 0.51
C ASN A 63 -7.99 1.61 1.25
N GLN A 64 -8.63 0.51 1.66
CA GLN A 64 -9.84 0.57 2.47
C GLN A 64 -9.59 1.17 3.86
N GLU A 65 -8.50 0.76 4.52
CA GLU A 65 -8.10 1.31 5.82
C GLU A 65 -7.78 2.80 5.71
N VAL A 66 -7.01 3.21 4.70
CA VAL A 66 -6.76 4.63 4.39
C VAL A 66 -8.07 5.38 4.16
N GLY A 67 -9.02 4.78 3.44
CA GLY A 67 -10.36 5.36 3.24
C GLY A 67 -11.13 5.57 4.54
N LYS A 68 -11.04 4.64 5.51
CA LYS A 68 -11.66 4.79 6.84
C LYS A 68 -11.00 5.92 7.64
N ILE A 69 -9.67 6.01 7.62
CA ILE A 69 -8.92 7.12 8.24
C ILE A 69 -9.42 8.45 7.67
N LYS A 70 -9.40 8.60 6.32
CA LYS A 70 -9.86 9.80 5.63
C LYS A 70 -11.30 10.18 5.99
N LYS A 71 -12.22 9.20 6.05
CA LYS A 71 -13.62 9.43 6.42
C LYS A 71 -13.76 9.92 7.86
N SER A 72 -13.02 9.34 8.81
CA SER A 72 -13.08 9.74 10.22
C SER A 72 -12.56 11.16 10.48
N MET A 73 -11.64 11.65 9.65
CA MET A 73 -11.12 13.01 9.74
C MET A 73 -12.09 14.05 9.18
N ARG A 74 -12.92 13.69 8.19
CA ARG A 74 -13.82 14.65 7.50
C ARG A 74 -15.02 15.07 8.37
N THR A 75 -15.43 14.26 9.34
CA THR A 75 -16.69 14.45 10.10
C THR A 75 -16.60 15.44 11.26
N GLY A 76 -15.59 16.33 11.30
CA GLY A 76 -15.43 17.30 12.40
C GLY A 76 -15.07 16.65 13.75
N SER A 77 -14.69 15.38 13.72
CA SER A 77 -14.31 14.59 14.88
C SER A 77 -13.00 15.16 15.46
N GLY A 78 -12.93 15.34 16.78
CA GLY A 78 -11.70 15.76 17.45
C GLY A 78 -10.59 14.72 17.24
N ALA A 79 -9.33 15.07 17.50
CA ALA A 79 -8.18 14.17 17.27
C ALA A 79 -8.29 12.81 17.99
N ALA A 80 -9.12 12.72 19.04
CA ALA A 80 -9.43 11.50 19.78
C ALA A 80 -10.29 10.48 18.99
N ASP A 81 -11.05 10.93 17.99
CA ASP A 81 -12.04 10.13 17.25
C ASP A 81 -11.55 9.64 15.88
N VAL A 82 -10.28 9.91 15.54
CA VAL A 82 -9.70 9.44 14.27
C VAL A 82 -9.55 7.92 14.30
N TYR A 83 -10.08 7.28 13.26
CA TYR A 83 -9.99 5.83 13.09
C TYR A 83 -8.54 5.37 13.03
N LYS A 84 -8.21 4.34 13.82
CA LYS A 84 -6.90 3.70 13.82
C LYS A 84 -7.02 2.27 13.27
N PRO A 85 -6.30 1.91 12.18
CA PRO A 85 -6.25 0.55 11.68
C PRO A 85 -5.78 -0.43 12.74
N LYS A 86 -6.42 -1.61 12.80
CA LYS A 86 -6.09 -2.68 13.76
C LYS A 86 -5.18 -3.76 13.17
N LEU A 87 -4.82 -3.63 11.89
CA LEU A 87 -4.00 -4.62 11.19
C LEU A 87 -2.54 -4.44 11.59
N ASN A 88 -1.94 -5.49 12.15
CA ASN A 88 -0.55 -5.46 12.64
C ASN A 88 0.50 -5.13 11.56
N TRP A 89 0.17 -5.33 10.28
CA TRP A 89 1.03 -5.02 9.15
C TRP A 89 0.77 -3.64 8.52
N PHE A 90 -0.29 -2.93 8.92
CA PHE A 90 -0.69 -1.67 8.30
C PHE A 90 0.42 -0.62 8.37
N SER A 91 1.00 -0.42 9.56
CA SER A 91 2.07 0.57 9.74
C SER A 91 3.28 0.30 8.85
N TYR A 92 3.62 -0.98 8.65
CA TYR A 92 4.71 -1.35 7.73
C TYR A 92 4.33 -1.04 6.29
N ALA A 93 3.15 -1.46 5.83
CA ALA A 93 2.67 -1.16 4.48
C ALA A 93 2.58 0.35 4.22
N ASP A 94 2.14 1.14 5.20
CA ASP A 94 2.02 2.59 5.11
C ASP A 94 3.35 3.28 4.88
N SER A 95 4.44 2.77 5.47
CA SER A 95 5.78 3.35 5.37
C SER A 95 6.28 3.53 3.93
N PHE A 96 5.82 2.68 3.00
CA PHE A 96 6.23 2.76 1.59
C PHE A 96 5.05 2.97 0.63
N LEU A 97 3.84 2.48 0.92
CA LEU A 97 2.68 2.64 0.02
C LEU A 97 2.04 4.04 0.09
N ARG A 98 2.23 4.79 1.18
CA ARG A 98 1.59 6.09 1.38
C ARG A 98 1.89 7.10 0.27
N LYS A 99 3.10 7.09 -0.29
CA LYS A 99 3.50 7.98 -1.40
C LYS A 99 2.57 7.85 -2.62
N ASN A 100 2.02 6.66 -2.86
CA ASN A 100 1.11 6.42 -3.97
C ASN A 100 -0.28 7.05 -3.75
N ILE A 101 -0.66 7.26 -2.50
CA ILE A 101 -1.91 7.91 -2.10
C ILE A 101 -1.76 9.42 -2.21
N GLU A 102 -0.62 9.96 -1.77
CA GLU A 102 -0.33 11.40 -1.84
C GLU A 102 -0.28 11.90 -3.29
N GLN A 103 0.31 11.13 -4.21
CA GLN A 103 0.32 11.45 -5.65
C GLN A 103 -1.08 11.43 -6.29
N GLU A 104 -1.96 10.52 -5.84
CA GLU A 104 -3.34 10.45 -6.33
C GLU A 104 -4.12 11.71 -5.92
N ILE A 105 -3.88 12.22 -4.71
CA ILE A 105 -4.48 13.47 -4.21
C ILE A 105 -3.97 14.71 -4.96
N GLU A 106 -2.68 14.75 -5.32
CA GLU A 106 -2.11 15.87 -6.11
C GLU A 106 -2.67 15.93 -7.53
N THR A 107 -2.98 14.77 -8.12
CA THR A 107 -3.54 14.70 -9.48
C THR A 107 -5.05 15.02 -9.49
N GLU A 108 -5.75 14.79 -8.36
CA GLU A 108 -7.15 15.13 -8.13
C GLU A 108 -7.33 16.54 -7.53
N SER A 109 -6.52 17.51 -7.97
CA SER A 109 -6.48 18.86 -7.41
C SER A 109 -7.80 19.62 -7.50
N ASN A 110 -8.64 19.43 -6.48
CA ASN A 110 -9.66 20.33 -5.95
C ASN A 110 -9.86 20.18 -4.42
N LEU A 111 -9.02 19.41 -3.71
CA LEU A 111 -9.08 19.26 -2.25
C LEU A 111 -7.69 19.50 -1.61
N VAL A 112 -7.22 20.74 -1.69
CA VAL A 112 -5.92 21.24 -1.17
C VAL A 112 -5.79 21.14 0.37
N SER A 113 -6.75 20.56 1.09
CA SER A 113 -6.73 20.54 2.57
C SER A 113 -5.78 19.48 3.19
N TYR A 114 -5.41 18.43 2.45
CA TYR A 114 -4.78 17.25 3.07
C TYR A 114 -3.24 17.26 3.16
N LYS A 115 -2.57 18.12 2.39
CA LYS A 115 -1.09 18.17 2.36
C LYS A 115 -0.48 18.70 3.66
N PHE A 116 -1.29 19.35 4.51
CA PHE A 116 -0.84 20.00 5.74
C PHE A 116 -1.00 19.16 7.03
N ILE A 117 -1.69 18.01 7.00
CA ILE A 117 -2.20 17.36 8.23
C ILE A 117 -1.42 16.08 8.61
N LEU A 118 -0.63 15.51 7.71
CA LEU A 118 0.13 14.29 7.98
C LEU A 118 1.63 14.54 8.22
N THR A 119 1.99 15.77 8.58
CA THR A 119 3.31 16.17 9.07
C THR A 119 3.24 16.33 10.59
N PHE A 120 3.06 15.22 11.31
CA PHE A 120 3.31 15.13 12.74
C PHE A 120 3.96 13.77 13.04
#